data_AF-A0A328DFA7-F1
#
_entry.id   AF-A0A328DFA7-F1
#
_cell.length_a   1.000
_cell.length_b   1.000
_cell.length_c   1.000
_cell.angle_alpha   90.00
_cell.angle_beta   90.00
_cell.angle_gamma   90.00
#
_symmetry.space_group_name_H-M   'P 1'
#
loop_
_entity.id
_entity.type
_entity.pdbx_description
1 polymer ?
#
loop_
_entity_poly.entity_id
_entity_poly.type
_entity_poly.pdbx_seq_one_letter_code
_entity_poly.pdbx_strand_id
1 'polypeptide(L)'
;MIMGASGASVWYNLRVGHPCRAAPIIDYDLTFLFQPMLMLGITIGVSLSVVFPYWLISVLTVILFIGTSSRSAFKGIEMWREESKVKESEAEQRQTLVSSHGELEVNTGYEPLVPKEERTGLKLMMFNMNVKKTMILFLTWISFLLLQVFKNNVVACSRLYWVFNLLQFPVALGLFGYECVKLYKESKSRRVTGNQDMICDAAIDWTVVNLALCALSGLVGGTVGGLLGSGGGFVLGPLLLEIGVIPQVASATATFVMMFSSSLSVVEFYLLKRFPIPFAMYLTGVSVLAGFWGQCLVRKIVGILRRASIIVFILSGVIFASALTMGVVGVEKSVSMIHNHEFMGFLDFCSSQ
;
A
#
# COMPACT_ATOMS: atom_id res chain seq x y z
N MET A 1 4.06 15.39 -1.65
CA MET A 1 3.57 14.93 -0.33
C MET A 1 3.67 13.42 -0.16
N ILE A 2 2.80 12.61 -0.77
CA ILE A 2 2.71 11.18 -0.49
C ILE A 2 4.00 10.42 -0.82
N MET A 3 4.67 10.77 -1.92
CA MET A 3 6.00 10.25 -2.26
C MET A 3 7.05 10.51 -1.16
N GLY A 4 7.03 11.70 -0.54
CA GLY A 4 7.96 12.05 0.53
C GLY A 4 7.69 11.27 1.82
N ALA A 5 6.42 11.22 2.25
CA ALA A 5 6.03 10.48 3.46
C ALA A 5 6.26 8.97 3.33
N SER A 6 5.95 8.38 2.17
CA SER A 6 6.20 6.96 1.89
C SER A 6 7.70 6.66 1.81
N GLY A 7 8.50 7.51 1.15
CA GLY A 7 9.96 7.37 1.13
C GLY A 7 10.59 7.40 2.53
N ALA A 8 10.16 8.33 3.40
CA ALA A 8 10.60 8.38 4.79
C ALA A 8 10.18 7.12 5.58
N SER A 9 8.97 6.62 5.33
CA SER A 9 8.45 5.41 5.97
C SER A 9 9.20 4.16 5.53
N VAL A 10 9.51 4.03 4.24
CA VAL A 10 10.32 2.93 3.68
C VAL A 10 11.72 2.95 4.28
N TRP A 11 12.36 4.12 4.34
CA TRP A 11 13.69 4.26 4.96
C TRP A 11 13.70 3.78 6.41
N TYR A 12 12.66 4.10 7.17
CA TYR A 12 12.50 3.64 8.54
C TYR A 12 12.22 2.13 8.62
N ASN A 13 11.31 1.61 7.79
CA ASN A 13 10.94 0.19 7.75
C ASN A 13 12.11 -0.71 7.32
N LEU A 14 12.98 -0.25 6.42
CA LEU A 14 14.16 -1.01 6.01
C LEU A 14 15.14 -1.26 7.16
N ARG A 15 15.09 -0.50 8.25
CA ARG A 15 15.95 -0.70 9.44
C ARG A 15 15.36 -1.67 10.45
N VAL A 16 14.31 -2.40 10.09
CA VAL A 16 13.51 -3.20 11.01
C VAL A 16 13.49 -4.64 10.54
N GLY A 17 13.89 -5.57 11.41
CA GLY A 17 13.83 -6.99 11.10
C GLY A 17 12.39 -7.50 11.00
N HIS A 18 12.20 -8.57 10.23
CA HIS A 18 10.92 -9.26 10.17
C HIS A 18 10.56 -9.84 11.56
N PRO A 19 9.29 -9.75 12.00
CA PRO A 19 8.89 -10.07 13.38
C PRO A 19 9.13 -11.53 13.77
N CYS A 20 9.13 -12.43 12.79
CA CYS A 20 9.07 -13.87 13.04
C CYS A 20 10.17 -14.71 12.38
N ARG A 21 10.96 -14.15 11.45
CA ARG A 21 11.91 -14.90 10.62
C ARG A 21 13.11 -14.03 10.30
N ALA A 22 14.26 -14.65 10.03
CA ALA A 22 15.41 -14.00 9.38
C ALA A 22 15.12 -13.74 7.88
N ALA A 23 14.06 -12.98 7.59
CA ALA A 23 13.61 -12.61 6.26
C ALA A 23 13.49 -11.08 6.15
N PRO A 24 13.47 -10.50 4.94
CA PRO A 24 13.16 -9.09 4.76
C PRO A 24 11.73 -8.78 5.23
N ILE A 25 11.52 -7.61 5.84
CA ILE A 25 10.18 -7.15 6.25
C ILE A 25 9.27 -6.80 5.07
N ILE A 26 9.85 -6.53 3.89
CA ILE A 26 9.11 -6.24 2.66
C ILE A 26 8.90 -7.55 1.91
N ASP A 27 7.64 -7.86 1.61
CA ASP A 27 7.29 -8.98 0.75
C ASP A 27 7.39 -8.54 -0.72
N TYR A 28 8.50 -8.92 -1.35
CA TYR A 28 8.76 -8.59 -2.74
C TYR A 28 7.86 -9.35 -3.71
N ASP A 29 7.38 -10.54 -3.37
CA ASP A 29 6.56 -11.33 -4.28
C ASP A 29 5.14 -10.73 -4.36
N LEU A 30 4.62 -10.21 -3.23
CA LEU A 30 3.44 -9.34 -3.21
C LEU A 30 3.68 -8.03 -3.95
N THR A 31 4.85 -7.41 -3.77
CA THR A 31 5.21 -6.17 -4.47
C THR A 31 5.18 -6.38 -5.99
N PHE A 32 5.79 -7.45 -6.50
CA PHE A 32 5.78 -7.78 -7.92
C PHE A 32 4.39 -8.10 -8.47
N LEU A 33 3.51 -8.67 -7.64
CA LEU A 33 2.13 -8.92 -7.99
C LEU A 33 1.33 -7.61 -8.13
N PHE A 34 1.43 -6.69 -7.17
CA PHE A 34 0.60 -5.48 -7.18
C PHE A 34 1.14 -4.35 -8.05
N GLN A 35 2.46 -4.20 -8.14
CA GLN A 35 3.10 -3.06 -8.79
C GLN A 35 2.65 -2.85 -10.25
N PRO A 36 2.62 -3.86 -11.14
CA PRO A 36 2.26 -3.65 -12.55
C PRO A 36 0.79 -3.23 -12.73
N MET A 37 -0.12 -3.86 -11.99
CA MET A 37 -1.56 -3.54 -12.03
C MET A 37 -1.84 -2.14 -11.48
N LEU A 38 -1.13 -1.73 -10.43
CA LEU A 38 -1.22 -0.37 -9.90
C LEU A 38 -0.71 0.67 -10.90
N MET A 39 0.44 0.45 -11.53
CA MET A 39 0.99 1.41 -12.51
C MET A 39 0.10 1.54 -13.75
N LEU A 40 -0.47 0.43 -14.22
CA LEU A 40 -1.49 0.45 -15.27
C LEU A 40 -2.73 1.25 -14.82
N GLY A 41 -3.23 0.97 -13.62
CA GLY A 41 -4.36 1.69 -13.04
C GLY A 41 -4.08 3.19 -12.93
N ILE A 42 -2.90 3.59 -12.49
CA ILE A 42 -2.53 5.01 -12.36
C ILE A 42 -2.61 5.71 -13.71
N THR A 43 -2.09 5.10 -14.78
CA THR A 43 -2.14 5.72 -16.10
C THR A 43 -3.57 5.93 -16.59
N ILE A 44 -4.46 4.97 -16.32
CA ILE A 44 -5.89 5.11 -16.58
C ILE A 44 -6.48 6.22 -15.69
N GLY A 45 -6.15 6.22 -14.41
CA GLY A 45 -6.64 7.19 -13.42
C GLY A 45 -6.28 8.63 -13.75
N VAL A 46 -5.03 8.88 -14.13
CA VAL A 46 -4.58 10.21 -14.55
C VAL A 46 -5.29 10.64 -15.83
N SER A 47 -5.48 9.74 -16.79
CA SER A 47 -6.24 10.03 -18.00
C SER A 47 -7.70 10.38 -17.69
N LEU A 48 -8.34 9.67 -16.77
CA LEU A 48 -9.69 9.98 -16.28
C LEU A 48 -9.74 11.30 -15.50
N SER A 49 -8.67 11.70 -14.82
CA SER A 49 -8.60 12.97 -14.08
C SER A 49 -8.69 14.20 -14.99
N VAL A 50 -8.33 14.05 -16.26
CA VAL A 50 -8.45 15.11 -17.27
C VAL A 50 -9.90 15.23 -17.77
N VAL A 51 -10.62 14.10 -17.87
CA VAL A 51 -11.98 14.03 -18.42
C VAL A 51 -13.05 14.30 -17.37
N PHE A 52 -12.84 13.79 -16.15
CA PHE A 52 -13.85 13.81 -15.10
C PHE A 52 -13.97 15.18 -14.44
N PRO A 53 -15.20 15.67 -14.20
CA PRO A 53 -15.40 16.90 -13.47
C PRO A 53 -15.03 16.72 -11.99
N TYR A 54 -14.68 17.82 -11.33
CA TYR A 54 -14.23 17.81 -9.94
C TYR A 54 -15.25 17.18 -8.96
N TRP A 55 -16.53 17.49 -9.12
CA TRP A 55 -17.59 16.94 -8.26
C TRP A 55 -17.65 15.41 -8.34
N LEU A 56 -17.44 14.83 -9.52
CA LEU A 56 -17.44 13.39 -9.73
C LEU A 56 -16.23 12.74 -9.06
N ILE A 57 -15.03 13.33 -9.21
CA ILE A 57 -13.81 12.86 -8.54
C ILE A 57 -14.00 12.89 -7.02
N SER A 58 -14.58 13.97 -6.49
CA SER A 58 -14.85 14.12 -5.06
C SER A 58 -15.83 13.05 -4.55
N VAL A 59 -16.95 12.83 -5.23
CA VAL A 59 -17.95 11.81 -4.86
C VAL A 59 -17.35 10.41 -4.89
N LEU A 60 -16.62 10.06 -5.97
CA LEU A 60 -15.93 8.77 -6.08
C LEU A 60 -14.94 8.57 -4.92
N THR A 61 -14.16 9.60 -4.59
CA THR A 61 -13.18 9.55 -3.49
C THR A 61 -13.85 9.30 -2.14
N VAL A 62 -14.95 10.00 -1.86
CA VAL A 62 -15.70 9.84 -0.60
C VAL A 62 -16.26 8.41 -0.50
N ILE A 63 -16.88 7.89 -1.56
CA ILE A 63 -17.41 6.52 -1.59
C ILE A 63 -16.29 5.50 -1.30
N LEU A 64 -15.14 5.67 -1.93
CA LEU A 64 -14.01 4.75 -1.79
C LEU A 64 -13.37 4.83 -0.41
N PHE A 65 -13.20 6.02 0.15
CA PHE A 65 -12.66 6.17 1.51
C PHE A 65 -13.63 5.64 2.57
N ILE A 66 -14.94 5.85 2.41
CA ILE A 66 -15.94 5.25 3.31
C ILE A 66 -15.88 3.72 3.20
N GLY A 67 -15.85 3.17 1.98
CA GLY A 67 -15.80 1.73 1.74
C GLY A 67 -14.54 1.08 2.31
N THR A 68 -13.37 1.64 2.02
CA THR A 68 -12.07 1.14 2.51
C THR A 68 -11.93 1.30 4.02
N SER A 69 -12.37 2.44 4.58
CA SER A 69 -12.38 2.64 6.04
C SER A 69 -13.29 1.64 6.73
N SER A 70 -14.52 1.46 6.24
CA SER A 70 -15.49 0.53 6.83
C SER A 70 -14.93 -0.89 6.84
N ARG A 71 -14.41 -1.35 5.70
CA ARG A 71 -13.75 -2.68 5.61
C ARG A 71 -12.57 -2.81 6.58
N SER A 72 -11.72 -1.78 6.65
CA SER A 72 -10.57 -1.76 7.55
C SER A 72 -11.00 -1.80 9.02
N ALA A 73 -12.07 -1.08 9.40
CA ALA A 73 -12.62 -1.10 10.74
C ALA A 73 -13.16 -2.50 11.11
N PHE A 74 -13.93 -3.13 10.22
CA PHE A 74 -14.44 -4.49 10.42
C PHE A 74 -13.28 -5.49 10.64
N LYS A 75 -12.25 -5.42 9.79
CA LYS A 75 -11.06 -6.26 9.97
C LYS A 75 -10.30 -5.94 11.26
N GLY A 76 -10.20 -4.66 11.62
CA GLY A 76 -9.63 -4.22 12.90
C GLY A 76 -10.34 -4.82 14.11
N ILE A 77 -11.68 -4.88 14.08
CA ILE A 77 -12.51 -5.49 15.13
C ILE A 77 -12.29 -7.00 15.20
N GLU A 78 -12.23 -7.67 14.04
CA GLU A 78 -11.96 -9.11 13.95
C GLU A 78 -10.60 -9.46 14.57
N MET A 79 -9.52 -8.77 14.15
CA MET A 79 -8.19 -8.96 14.72
C MET A 79 -8.14 -8.62 16.22
N TRP A 80 -8.84 -7.58 16.66
CA TRP A 80 -8.89 -7.24 18.09
C TRP A 80 -9.54 -8.36 18.91
N ARG A 81 -10.60 -8.97 18.38
CA ARG A 81 -11.28 -10.10 19.02
C ARG A 81 -10.36 -11.32 19.11
N GLU A 82 -9.63 -11.63 18.04
CA GLU A 82 -8.65 -12.73 18.03
C GLU A 82 -7.50 -12.48 19.01
N GLU A 83 -6.90 -11.29 18.97
CA GLU A 83 -5.83 -10.90 19.91
C GLU A 83 -6.30 -10.93 21.38
N SER A 84 -7.57 -10.62 21.63
CA SER A 84 -8.14 -10.67 22.98
C SER A 84 -8.28 -12.12 23.47
N LYS A 85 -8.74 -13.04 22.62
CA LYS A 85 -8.82 -14.47 22.95
C LYS A 85 -7.45 -15.07 23.22
N VAL A 86 -6.43 -14.73 22.41
CA VAL A 86 -5.06 -15.21 22.64
C VAL A 86 -4.54 -14.73 24.00
N LYS A 87 -4.71 -13.45 24.32
CA LYS A 87 -4.30 -12.90 25.63
C LYS A 87 -5.05 -13.52 26.81
N GLU A 88 -6.32 -13.86 26.63
CA GLU A 88 -7.12 -14.57 27.63
C GLU A 88 -6.58 -15.98 27.85
N SER A 89 -6.31 -16.74 26.77
CA SER A 89 -5.71 -18.08 26.86
C SER A 89 -4.29 -18.07 27.45
N GLU A 90 -3.48 -17.05 27.16
CA GLU A 90 -2.16 -16.85 27.76
C GLU A 90 -2.26 -16.53 29.26
N ALA A 91 -3.29 -15.77 29.68
CA ALA A 91 -3.53 -15.46 31.07
C ALA A 91 -4.02 -16.70 31.85
N GLU A 92 -4.90 -17.51 31.26
CA GLU A 92 -5.35 -18.80 31.80
C GLU A 92 -4.19 -19.82 31.90
N GLN A 93 -3.33 -19.91 30.88
CA GLN A 93 -2.11 -20.73 30.94
C GLN A 93 -1.14 -20.25 32.03
N ARG A 94 -0.95 -18.93 32.18
CA ARG A 94 -0.13 -18.39 33.28
C ARG A 94 -0.72 -18.70 34.64
N GLN A 95 -2.05 -18.61 34.81
CA GLN A 95 -2.70 -18.94 36.08
C GLN A 95 -2.63 -20.44 36.40
N THR A 96 -2.80 -21.32 35.40
CA THR A 96 -2.67 -22.78 35.59
C THR A 96 -1.23 -23.21 35.89
N LEU A 97 -0.22 -22.58 35.26
CA LEU A 97 1.21 -22.74 35.60
C LEU A 97 1.53 -22.27 37.03
N VAL A 98 1.00 -21.12 37.45
CA VAL A 98 1.20 -20.60 38.82
C VAL A 98 0.48 -21.45 39.86
N SER A 99 -0.67 -22.04 39.53
CA SER A 99 -1.42 -22.93 40.44
C SER A 99 -0.79 -24.31 40.62
N SER A 100 0.05 -24.77 39.69
CA SER A 100 0.66 -26.12 39.72
C SER A 100 2.08 -26.14 40.30
N HIS A 101 2.75 -24.99 40.39
CA HIS A 101 4.03 -24.83 41.08
C HIS A 101 3.96 -23.67 42.07
N GLY A 102 3.61 -24.00 43.33
CA GLY A 102 3.84 -23.10 44.46
C GLY A 102 5.34 -22.84 44.61
N GLU A 103 5.74 -21.59 44.36
CA GLU A 103 7.09 -21.01 44.50
C GLU A 103 8.22 -21.62 43.65
N LEU A 104 8.44 -21.05 42.47
CA LEU A 104 9.74 -20.44 42.10
C LEU A 104 9.55 -19.54 40.85
N GLU A 105 9.76 -18.24 41.00
CA GLU A 105 9.94 -17.32 39.86
C GLU A 105 11.17 -17.76 39.05
N VAL A 106 10.94 -18.50 37.97
CA VAL A 106 11.83 -18.44 36.82
C VAL A 106 11.17 -17.52 35.81
N ASN A 107 11.57 -16.26 35.89
CA ASN A 107 11.30 -15.24 34.90
C ASN A 107 11.98 -15.64 33.58
N THR A 108 11.43 -16.63 32.87
CA THR A 108 11.66 -16.82 31.44
C THR A 108 10.87 -15.74 30.73
N GLY A 109 11.35 -14.51 30.84
CA GLY A 109 10.99 -13.45 29.92
C GLY A 109 11.31 -13.96 28.52
N TYR A 110 10.27 -14.43 27.81
CA TYR A 110 10.20 -14.68 26.37
C TYR A 110 11.54 -14.38 25.68
N GLU A 111 12.45 -15.34 25.66
CA GLU A 111 13.59 -15.25 24.77
C GLU A 111 13.01 -15.33 23.36
N PRO A 112 13.21 -14.32 22.49
CA PRO A 112 12.83 -14.47 21.10
C PRO A 112 13.55 -15.71 20.56
N LEU A 113 12.79 -16.66 19.99
CA LEU A 113 13.24 -17.91 19.35
C LEU A 113 14.26 -17.72 18.19
N VAL A 114 14.71 -16.49 17.96
CA VAL A 114 15.78 -16.15 17.04
C VAL A 114 16.72 -15.22 17.81
N PRO A 115 18.03 -15.54 17.91
CA PRO A 115 19.01 -14.58 18.41
C PRO A 115 18.83 -13.28 17.64
N LYS A 116 18.47 -12.20 18.34
CA LYS A 116 18.49 -10.86 17.76
C LYS A 116 19.95 -10.51 17.56
N GLU A 117 20.52 -10.99 16.47
CA GLU A 117 21.81 -10.52 15.98
C GLU A 117 21.68 -8.99 15.89
N GLU A 118 22.43 -8.27 16.72
CA GLU A 118 22.59 -6.81 16.61
C GLU A 118 23.35 -6.51 15.31
N ARG A 119 22.66 -6.70 14.18
CA ARG A 119 23.15 -6.23 12.91
C ARG A 119 23.14 -4.72 12.98
N THR A 120 24.32 -4.12 12.78
CA THR A 120 24.47 -2.68 12.56
C THR A 120 23.36 -2.21 11.60
N GLY A 121 22.65 -1.12 11.90
CA GLY A 121 21.44 -0.73 11.16
C GLY A 121 21.62 -0.67 9.63
N LEU A 122 22.84 -0.41 9.16
CA LEU A 122 23.21 -0.46 7.74
C LEU A 122 23.19 -1.88 7.14
N LYS A 123 23.70 -2.89 7.87
CA LYS A 123 23.67 -4.29 7.44
C LYS A 123 22.23 -4.83 7.40
N LEU A 124 21.40 -4.43 8.37
CA LEU A 124 19.99 -4.79 8.38
C LEU A 124 19.23 -4.14 7.22
N MET A 125 19.54 -2.87 6.91
CA MET A 125 19.01 -2.18 5.74
C MET A 125 19.38 -2.85 4.43
N MET A 126 20.66 -3.22 4.24
CA MET A 126 21.11 -3.96 3.06
C MET A 126 20.50 -5.36 2.97
N PHE A 127 20.26 -6.03 4.10
CA PHE A 127 19.61 -7.34 4.12
C PHE A 127 18.13 -7.25 3.73
N ASN A 128 17.41 -6.27 4.28
CA ASN A 128 16.00 -6.03 3.98
C ASN A 128 15.79 -5.54 2.55
N MET A 129 16.74 -4.74 2.05
CA MET A 129 16.77 -4.30 0.67
C MET A 129 17.40 -5.39 -0.20
N ASN A 130 16.58 -6.33 -0.68
CA ASN A 130 17.04 -7.34 -1.62
C ASN A 130 17.38 -6.66 -2.96
N VAL A 131 18.63 -6.20 -3.10
CA VAL A 131 19.10 -5.33 -4.20
C VAL A 131 18.69 -5.89 -5.56
N LYS A 132 18.74 -7.21 -5.75
CA LYS A 132 18.32 -7.86 -7.00
C LYS A 132 16.82 -7.65 -7.26
N LYS A 133 15.96 -7.95 -6.29
CA LYS A 133 14.50 -7.78 -6.42
C LYS A 133 14.13 -6.28 -6.53
N THR A 134 14.74 -5.42 -5.72
CA THR A 134 14.55 -3.96 -5.77
C THR A 134 14.98 -3.38 -7.13
N MET A 135 16.08 -3.85 -7.71
CA MET A 135 16.55 -3.39 -9.01
C MET A 135 15.58 -3.77 -10.15
N ILE A 136 15.02 -4.99 -10.12
CA ILE A 136 13.98 -5.39 -11.08
C ILE A 136 12.74 -4.48 -10.95
N LEU A 137 12.28 -4.19 -9.73
CA LEU A 137 11.16 -3.27 -9.51
C LEU A 137 11.45 -1.86 -10.05
N PHE A 138 12.65 -1.36 -9.81
CA PHE A 138 13.07 -0.05 -10.28
C PHE A 138 13.16 -0.01 -11.81
N LEU A 139 13.66 -1.06 -12.46
CA LEU A 139 13.66 -1.18 -13.92
C LEU A 139 12.23 -1.20 -14.49
N THR A 140 11.34 -1.99 -13.90
CA THR A 140 9.92 -2.00 -14.28
C THR A 140 9.33 -0.60 -14.15
N TRP A 141 9.58 0.08 -13.04
CA TRP A 141 9.12 1.44 -12.81
C TRP A 141 9.67 2.44 -13.85
N ILE A 142 10.99 2.41 -14.13
CA ILE A 142 11.61 3.24 -15.17
C ILE A 142 10.97 2.96 -16.53
N SER A 143 10.71 1.70 -16.87
CA SER A 143 10.08 1.35 -18.15
C SER A 143 8.70 2.01 -18.31
N PHE A 144 7.86 1.98 -17.26
CA PHE A 144 6.57 2.65 -17.28
C PHE A 144 6.71 4.18 -17.34
N LEU A 145 7.64 4.75 -16.56
CA LEU A 145 7.91 6.18 -16.57
C LEU A 145 8.36 6.66 -17.95
N LEU A 146 9.30 5.96 -18.60
CA LEU A 146 9.77 6.30 -19.94
C LEU A 146 8.62 6.26 -20.95
N LEU A 147 7.77 5.21 -20.91
CA LEU A 147 6.59 5.14 -21.77
C LEU A 147 5.66 6.35 -21.58
N GLN A 148 5.50 6.84 -20.36
CA GLN A 148 4.68 8.03 -20.08
C GLN A 148 5.34 9.33 -20.53
N VAL A 149 6.65 9.48 -20.33
CA VAL A 149 7.41 10.64 -20.84
C VAL A 149 7.35 10.71 -22.36
N PHE A 150 7.54 9.58 -23.04
CA PHE A 150 7.38 9.51 -24.50
C PHE A 150 5.95 9.80 -24.93
N LYS A 151 4.94 9.26 -24.23
CA LYS A 151 3.52 9.57 -24.46
C LYS A 151 3.24 11.08 -24.42
N ASN A 152 3.83 11.79 -23.46
CA ASN A 152 3.63 13.23 -23.28
C ASN A 152 4.26 14.09 -24.40
N ASN A 153 5.33 13.62 -25.03
CA ASN A 153 5.98 14.34 -26.13
C ASN A 153 5.25 14.18 -27.48
N VAL A 154 4.26 13.28 -27.55
CA VAL A 154 3.44 13.05 -28.74
C VAL A 154 2.17 13.86 -28.65
N VAL A 155 1.71 14.39 -29.79
CA VAL A 155 0.44 15.13 -29.90
C VAL A 155 -0.72 14.26 -29.38
N ALA A 156 -1.53 14.86 -28.49
CA ALA A 156 -2.73 14.26 -27.94
C ALA A 156 -3.62 13.67 -29.05
N CYS A 157 -4.18 12.47 -28.81
CA CYS A 157 -5.05 11.75 -29.75
C CYS A 157 -4.41 11.33 -31.09
N SER A 158 -3.08 11.41 -31.25
CA SER A 158 -2.37 10.83 -32.39
C SER A 158 -2.37 9.29 -32.37
N ARG A 159 -2.13 8.65 -33.53
CA ARG A 159 -1.95 7.19 -33.61
C ARG A 159 -0.84 6.69 -32.68
N LEU A 160 0.27 7.43 -32.59
CA LEU A 160 1.40 7.11 -31.72
C LEU A 160 1.03 7.21 -30.22
N TYR A 161 0.16 8.14 -29.86
CA TYR A 161 -0.33 8.29 -28.48
C TYR A 161 -1.08 7.03 -28.03
N TRP A 162 -1.99 6.54 -28.87
CA TRP A 162 -2.75 5.32 -28.60
C TRP A 162 -1.88 4.08 -28.59
N VAL A 163 -0.84 4.01 -29.43
CA VAL A 163 0.14 2.92 -29.38
C VAL A 163 0.87 2.88 -28.05
N PHE A 164 1.39 4.01 -27.55
CA PHE A 164 2.06 4.04 -26.24
C PHE A 164 1.12 3.71 -25.09
N ASN A 165 -0.14 4.18 -25.14
CA ASN A 165 -1.15 3.85 -24.14
C ASN A 165 -1.51 2.35 -24.15
N LEU A 166 -1.77 1.79 -25.35
CA LEU A 166 -2.11 0.38 -25.51
C LEU A 166 -0.92 -0.54 -25.19
N LEU A 167 0.32 -0.12 -25.40
CA LEU A 167 1.51 -0.90 -25.09
C LEU A 167 1.69 -1.16 -23.59
N GLN A 168 1.17 -0.30 -22.72
CA GLN A 168 1.26 -0.48 -21.27
C GLN A 168 0.41 -1.66 -20.76
N PHE A 169 -0.72 -1.94 -21.41
CA PHE A 169 -1.60 -3.06 -21.05
C PHE A 169 -0.94 -4.44 -21.18
N PRO A 170 -0.37 -4.85 -22.34
CA PRO A 170 0.26 -6.16 -22.47
C PRO A 170 1.52 -6.28 -21.61
N VAL A 171 2.27 -5.19 -21.39
CA VAL A 171 3.42 -5.19 -20.49
C VAL A 171 2.97 -5.44 -19.04
N ALA A 172 1.95 -4.72 -18.56
CA ALA A 172 1.42 -4.88 -17.22
C ALA A 172 0.81 -6.29 -17.01
N LEU A 173 -0.06 -6.71 -17.94
CA LEU A 173 -0.72 -8.03 -17.89
C LEU A 173 0.29 -9.17 -18.02
N GLY A 174 1.34 -9.01 -18.83
CA GLY A 174 2.40 -9.99 -18.99
C GLY A 174 3.22 -10.19 -17.71
N LEU A 175 3.66 -9.09 -17.10
CA LEU A 175 4.41 -9.13 -15.82
C LEU A 175 3.56 -9.69 -14.68
N PHE A 176 2.31 -9.24 -14.58
CA PHE A 176 1.35 -9.76 -13.60
C PHE A 176 1.03 -11.24 -13.81
N GLY A 177 0.79 -11.64 -15.06
CA GLY A 177 0.49 -13.03 -15.43
C GLY A 177 1.66 -13.96 -15.13
N TYR A 178 2.90 -13.52 -15.40
CA TYR A 178 4.10 -14.25 -15.06
C TYR A 178 4.21 -14.52 -13.54
N GLU A 179 4.03 -13.48 -12.72
CA GLU A 179 4.09 -13.63 -11.26
C GLU A 179 2.91 -14.45 -10.71
N CYS A 180 1.70 -14.30 -11.28
CA CYS A 180 0.56 -15.16 -10.96
C CYS A 180 0.86 -16.64 -11.21
N VAL A 181 1.42 -16.98 -12.37
CA VAL A 181 1.77 -18.37 -12.71
C VAL A 181 2.85 -18.91 -11.79
N LYS A 182 3.86 -18.09 -11.48
CA LYS A 182 4.94 -18.44 -10.55
C LYS A 182 4.38 -18.73 -9.15
N LEU A 183 3.61 -17.81 -8.59
CA LEU A 183 2.99 -17.96 -7.26
C LEU A 183 1.99 -19.12 -7.20
N TYR A 184 1.21 -19.33 -8.26
CA TYR A 184 0.27 -20.45 -8.33
C TYR A 184 0.98 -21.80 -8.36
N LYS A 185 2.05 -21.94 -9.16
CA LYS A 185 2.87 -23.16 -9.19
C LYS A 185 3.54 -23.43 -7.84
N GLU A 186 4.07 -22.38 -7.20
CA GLU A 186 4.72 -22.48 -5.90
C GLU A 186 3.74 -22.91 -4.81
N SER A 187 2.56 -22.29 -4.77
CA SER A 187 1.46 -22.66 -3.86
C SER A 187 1.00 -24.09 -4.07
N LYS A 188 0.82 -24.52 -5.33
CA LYS A 188 0.47 -25.91 -5.66
C LYS A 188 1.56 -26.88 -5.18
N SER A 189 2.84 -26.53 -5.34
CA SER A 189 3.94 -27.35 -4.83
C SER A 189 3.89 -27.47 -3.31
N ARG A 190 3.66 -26.37 -2.57
CA ARG A 190 3.54 -26.39 -1.10
C ARG A 190 2.41 -27.31 -0.63
N ARG A 191 1.25 -27.28 -1.30
CA ARG A 191 0.11 -28.15 -0.99
C ARG A 191 0.42 -29.64 -1.19
N VAL A 192 1.24 -29.98 -2.18
CA VAL A 192 1.60 -31.38 -2.49
C VAL A 192 2.65 -31.90 -1.52
N THR A 193 3.60 -31.09 -1.09
CA THR A 193 4.70 -31.52 -0.20
C THR A 193 4.30 -31.60 1.28
N GLY A 194 3.15 -31.08 1.68
CA GLY A 194 2.63 -31.20 3.05
C GLY A 194 3.43 -30.45 4.14
N ASN A 195 4.46 -29.68 3.77
CA ASN A 195 5.20 -28.83 4.70
C ASN A 195 4.37 -27.60 5.05
N GLN A 196 3.49 -27.76 6.02
CA GLN A 196 2.83 -26.68 6.72
C GLN A 196 3.80 -26.15 7.78
N ASP A 197 4.81 -25.37 7.38
CA ASP A 197 5.63 -24.61 8.34
C ASP A 197 4.75 -23.52 8.95
N MET A 198 3.91 -23.93 9.90
CA MET A 198 2.70 -23.22 10.36
C MET A 198 2.99 -22.22 11.48
N ILE A 199 4.27 -21.85 11.64
CA ILE A 199 4.71 -20.93 12.68
C ILE A 199 5.25 -19.71 11.95
N CYS A 200 4.34 -18.76 11.70
CA CYS A 200 4.59 -17.41 11.19
C CYS A 200 4.54 -17.14 9.67
N ASP A 201 4.19 -18.12 8.83
CA ASP A 201 3.74 -17.79 7.47
C ASP A 201 2.28 -17.33 7.52
N ALA A 202 2.02 -16.20 6.87
CA ALA A 202 0.66 -15.91 6.41
C ALA A 202 0.22 -17.12 5.57
N ALA A 203 -0.85 -17.80 5.96
CA ALA A 203 -1.41 -18.93 5.22
C ALA A 203 -2.07 -18.41 3.93
N ILE A 204 -1.26 -17.83 3.03
CA ILE A 204 -1.74 -17.27 1.78
C ILE A 204 -2.00 -18.43 0.84
N ASP A 205 -3.26 -18.85 0.83
CA ASP A 205 -3.77 -19.72 -0.20
C ASP A 205 -3.92 -18.93 -1.50
N TRP A 206 -2.92 -19.08 -2.38
CA TRP A 206 -2.94 -18.53 -3.73
C TRP A 206 -3.95 -19.29 -4.60
N THR A 207 -5.23 -18.95 -4.43
CA THR A 207 -6.33 -19.38 -5.27
C THR A 207 -6.49 -18.45 -6.47
N VAL A 208 -7.11 -18.95 -7.55
CA VAL A 208 -7.43 -18.13 -8.73
C VAL A 208 -8.30 -16.94 -8.35
N VAL A 209 -9.20 -17.12 -7.39
CA VAL A 209 -10.07 -16.04 -6.87
C VAL A 209 -9.26 -14.97 -6.17
N ASN A 210 -8.34 -15.33 -5.27
CA ASN A 210 -7.50 -14.36 -4.56
C ASN A 210 -6.58 -13.59 -5.53
N LEU A 211 -6.00 -14.28 -6.52
CA LEU A 211 -5.18 -13.64 -7.56
C LEU A 211 -6.01 -12.66 -8.41
N ALA A 212 -7.22 -13.05 -8.81
CA ALA A 212 -8.13 -12.16 -9.54
C ALA A 212 -8.56 -10.95 -8.69
N LEU A 213 -8.82 -11.15 -7.39
CA LEU A 213 -9.09 -10.08 -6.45
C LEU A 213 -7.89 -9.13 -6.31
N CYS A 214 -6.66 -9.65 -6.27
CA CYS A 214 -5.43 -8.83 -6.26
C CYS A 214 -5.30 -8.01 -7.55
N ALA A 215 -5.60 -8.59 -8.71
CA ALA A 215 -5.58 -7.89 -9.98
C ALA A 215 -6.57 -6.72 -10.00
N LEU A 216 -7.83 -7.01 -9.63
CA LEU A 216 -8.93 -6.04 -9.65
C LEU A 216 -8.70 -4.93 -8.63
N SER A 217 -8.30 -5.28 -7.40
CA SER A 217 -8.00 -4.30 -6.35
C SER A 217 -6.76 -3.47 -6.68
N GLY A 218 -5.73 -4.04 -7.31
CA GLY A 218 -4.58 -3.31 -7.81
C GLY A 218 -4.95 -2.33 -8.92
N LEU A 219 -5.80 -2.75 -9.87
CA LEU A 219 -6.28 -1.88 -10.94
C LEU A 219 -7.16 -0.75 -10.40
N VAL A 220 -8.15 -1.06 -9.55
CA VAL A 220 -9.04 -0.07 -8.92
C VAL A 220 -8.26 0.85 -7.98
N GLY A 221 -7.36 0.31 -7.17
CA GLY A 221 -6.49 1.10 -6.31
C GLY A 221 -5.58 2.03 -7.12
N GLY A 222 -5.09 1.55 -8.26
CA GLY A 222 -4.28 2.32 -9.19
C GLY A 222 -5.07 3.43 -9.87
N THR A 223 -6.27 3.14 -10.41
CA THR A 223 -7.11 4.15 -11.08
C THR A 223 -7.50 5.27 -10.14
N VAL A 224 -7.91 4.92 -8.92
CA VAL A 224 -8.24 5.91 -7.89
C VAL A 224 -6.99 6.63 -7.42
N GLY A 225 -5.89 5.90 -7.24
CA GLY A 225 -4.59 6.44 -6.88
C GLY A 225 -4.07 7.46 -7.88
N GLY A 226 -4.25 7.19 -9.18
CA GLY A 226 -3.91 8.08 -10.29
C GLY A 226 -4.86 9.27 -10.38
N LEU A 227 -6.17 9.06 -10.21
CA LEU A 227 -7.16 10.15 -10.15
C LEU A 227 -6.82 11.19 -9.08
N LEU A 228 -6.34 10.73 -7.92
CA LEU A 228 -6.05 11.58 -6.76
C LEU A 228 -4.58 12.02 -6.66
N GLY A 229 -3.68 11.46 -7.46
CA GLY A 229 -2.23 11.67 -7.32
C GLY A 229 -1.64 11.07 -6.03
N SER A 230 -2.31 10.07 -5.44
CA SER A 230 -1.87 9.38 -4.22
C SER A 230 -1.11 8.08 -4.46
N GLY A 231 -1.14 7.54 -5.68
CA GLY A 231 -0.45 6.30 -6.04
C GLY A 231 -1.11 5.01 -5.55
N GLY A 232 -2.32 5.04 -4.98
CA GLY A 232 -3.14 3.83 -4.78
C GLY A 232 -2.69 2.86 -3.67
N GLY A 233 -1.52 3.08 -3.05
CA GLY A 233 -0.98 2.21 -1.99
C GLY A 233 -1.82 2.18 -0.71
N PHE A 234 -2.74 3.12 -0.52
CA PHE A 234 -3.61 3.18 0.66
C PHE A 234 -4.65 2.05 0.66
N VAL A 235 -4.99 1.52 -0.53
CA VAL A 235 -5.90 0.37 -0.70
C VAL A 235 -5.18 -0.95 -0.39
N LEU A 236 -3.85 -0.99 -0.54
CA LEU A 236 -3.07 -2.21 -0.37
C LEU A 236 -2.97 -2.66 1.08
N GLY A 237 -2.89 -1.72 2.04
CA GLY A 237 -2.77 -2.06 3.46
C GLY A 237 -3.88 -3.00 3.93
N PRO A 238 -5.17 -2.59 3.82
CA PRO A 238 -6.31 -3.44 4.18
C PRO A 238 -6.39 -4.73 3.38
N LEU A 239 -6.11 -4.69 2.08
CA LEU A 239 -6.15 -5.86 1.22
C LEU A 239 -5.11 -6.93 1.61
N LEU A 240 -3.88 -6.51 1.92
CA LEU A 240 -2.83 -7.43 2.36
C LEU A 240 -3.21 -8.12 3.69
N LEU A 241 -3.93 -7.41 4.57
CA LEU A 241 -4.48 -7.99 5.80
C LEU A 241 -5.62 -8.98 5.51
N GLU A 242 -6.48 -8.72 4.52
CA GLU A 242 -7.53 -9.66 4.09
C GLU A 242 -6.95 -10.97 3.55
N ILE A 243 -5.79 -10.89 2.89
CA ILE A 243 -5.04 -12.06 2.37
C ILE A 243 -4.31 -12.82 3.50
N GLY A 244 -4.32 -12.29 4.73
CA GLY A 244 -3.73 -12.93 5.91
C GLY A 244 -2.28 -12.54 6.19
N VAL A 245 -1.76 -11.49 5.52
CA VAL A 245 -0.40 -11.00 5.76
C VAL A 245 -0.30 -10.35 7.15
N ILE A 246 0.80 -10.62 7.85
CA ILE A 246 1.07 -10.03 9.17
C ILE A 246 1.04 -8.49 9.07
N PRO A 247 0.37 -7.75 9.98
CA PRO A 247 0.17 -6.30 9.84
C PRO A 247 1.44 -5.47 9.66
N GLN A 248 2.55 -5.87 10.29
CA GLN A 248 3.83 -5.17 10.15
C GLN A 248 4.42 -5.32 8.74
N VAL A 249 4.35 -6.53 8.16
CA VAL A 249 4.81 -6.82 6.80
C VAL A 249 3.88 -6.19 5.76
N ALA A 250 2.57 -6.25 6.00
CA ALA A 250 1.56 -5.60 5.15
C ALA A 250 1.79 -4.08 5.06
N SER A 251 2.00 -3.41 6.20
CA SER A 251 2.30 -1.97 6.25
C SER A 251 3.61 -1.61 5.55
N ALA A 252 4.69 -2.37 5.79
CA ALA A 252 5.97 -2.13 5.14
C ALA A 252 5.91 -2.34 3.61
N THR A 253 5.22 -3.39 3.17
CA THR A 253 5.05 -3.72 1.74
C THR A 253 4.16 -2.69 1.05
N ALA A 254 3.03 -2.30 1.67
CA ALA A 254 2.14 -1.28 1.12
C ALA A 254 2.83 0.09 0.99
N THR A 255 3.63 0.51 1.99
CA THR A 255 4.39 1.76 1.92
C THR A 255 5.50 1.73 0.87
N PHE A 256 6.13 0.57 0.66
CA PHE A 256 7.12 0.37 -0.40
C PHE A 256 6.52 0.48 -1.80
N VAL A 257 5.40 -0.21 -2.05
CA VAL A 257 4.64 -0.08 -3.30
C VAL A 257 4.17 1.37 -3.50
N MET A 258 3.66 2.01 -2.44
CA MET A 258 3.19 3.40 -2.46
C MET A 258 4.28 4.38 -2.88
N MET A 259 5.54 4.14 -2.52
CA MET A 259 6.67 5.00 -2.92
C MET A 259 6.87 5.03 -4.44
N PHE A 260 6.84 3.86 -5.10
CA PHE A 260 6.99 3.77 -6.55
C PHE A 260 5.75 4.27 -7.29
N SER A 261 4.57 3.94 -6.77
CA SER A 261 3.32 4.29 -7.43
C SER A 261 3.02 5.79 -7.31
N SER A 262 3.26 6.41 -6.14
CA SER A 262 3.07 7.85 -5.96
C SER A 262 4.13 8.69 -6.68
N SER A 263 5.37 8.19 -6.81
CA SER A 263 6.39 8.88 -7.64
C SER A 263 6.02 8.89 -9.12
N LEU A 264 5.43 7.81 -9.64
CA LEU A 264 4.89 7.79 -11.00
C LEU A 264 3.79 8.86 -11.17
N SER A 265 2.80 8.90 -10.27
CA SER A 265 1.74 9.90 -10.32
C SER A 265 2.27 11.34 -10.25
N VAL A 266 3.29 11.60 -9.43
CA VAL A 266 3.92 12.94 -9.36
C VAL A 266 4.52 13.34 -10.71
N VAL A 267 5.21 12.43 -11.38
CA VAL A 267 5.78 12.69 -12.71
C VAL A 267 4.66 12.93 -13.73
N GLU A 268 3.60 12.12 -13.72
CA GLU A 268 2.45 12.31 -14.62
C GLU A 268 1.76 13.66 -14.44
N PHE A 269 1.44 14.03 -13.20
CA PHE A 269 0.81 15.33 -12.92
C PHE A 269 1.74 16.51 -13.17
N TYR A 270 3.06 16.30 -13.04
CA TYR A 270 4.07 17.29 -13.42
C TYR A 270 4.11 17.51 -14.93
N LEU A 271 4.07 16.43 -15.72
CA LEU A 271 4.01 16.49 -17.18
C LEU A 271 2.73 17.20 -17.66
N LEU A 272 1.61 16.99 -16.96
CA LEU A 272 0.34 17.72 -17.17
C LEU A 272 0.32 19.16 -16.62
N LYS A 273 1.44 19.67 -16.06
CA LYS A 273 1.58 21.02 -15.48
C LYS A 273 0.50 21.39 -14.46
N ARG A 274 -0.01 20.40 -13.70
CA ARG A 274 -1.16 20.57 -12.79
C ARG A 274 -0.85 21.27 -11.46
N PHE A 275 0.42 21.48 -11.11
CA PHE A 275 0.79 22.15 -9.85
C PHE A 275 2.10 22.94 -9.93
N PRO A 276 2.25 24.00 -9.12
CA PRO A 276 3.49 24.77 -8.99
C PRO A 276 4.56 24.03 -8.16
N ILE A 277 5.79 23.98 -8.68
CA ILE A 277 6.94 23.27 -8.08
C ILE A 277 7.29 23.75 -6.65
N PRO A 278 7.31 25.05 -6.32
CA PRO A 278 7.74 25.50 -5.00
C PRO A 278 6.86 24.98 -3.85
N PHE A 279 5.53 25.01 -4.04
CA PHE A 279 4.58 24.47 -3.07
C PHE A 279 4.73 22.95 -2.92
N ALA A 280 4.98 22.24 -4.03
CA ALA A 280 5.20 20.80 -4.00
C ALA A 280 6.45 20.41 -3.19
N MET A 281 7.55 21.17 -3.33
CA MET A 281 8.77 20.95 -2.56
C MET A 281 8.57 21.21 -1.07
N TYR A 282 7.92 22.32 -0.71
CA TYR A 282 7.59 22.65 0.68
C TYR A 282 6.74 21.56 1.35
N LEU A 283 5.63 21.19 0.71
CA LEU A 283 4.72 20.16 1.24
C LEU A 283 5.38 18.78 1.29
N THR A 284 6.33 18.49 0.38
CA THR A 284 7.12 17.27 0.43
C THR A 284 8.04 17.27 1.65
N GLY A 285 8.73 18.37 1.95
CA GLY A 285 9.55 18.49 3.16
C GLY A 285 8.76 18.25 4.45
N VAL A 286 7.60 18.92 4.59
CA VAL A 286 6.70 18.71 5.73
C VAL A 286 6.25 17.26 5.83
N SER A 287 5.89 16.64 4.71
CA SER A 287 5.42 15.24 4.69
C SER A 287 6.51 14.21 5.02
N VAL A 288 7.77 14.48 4.69
CA VAL A 288 8.92 13.63 5.07
C VAL A 288 9.09 13.64 6.59
N LEU A 289 9.05 14.83 7.21
CA LEU A 289 9.13 14.97 8.66
C LEU A 289 7.95 14.29 9.36
N ALA A 290 6.72 14.54 8.88
CA ALA A 290 5.52 13.92 9.41
C ALA A 290 5.54 12.38 9.26
N GLY A 291 6.03 11.87 8.12
CA GLY A 291 6.18 10.43 7.89
C GLY A 291 7.18 9.79 8.87
N PHE A 292 8.34 10.43 9.06
CA PHE A 292 9.36 9.94 9.99
C PHE A 292 8.86 9.92 11.45
N TRP A 293 8.30 11.03 11.93
CA TRP A 293 7.74 11.12 13.28
C TRP A 293 6.52 10.21 13.47
N GLY A 294 5.66 10.10 12.45
CA GLY A 294 4.50 9.21 12.45
C GLY A 294 4.90 7.75 12.62
N GLN A 295 5.90 7.26 11.89
CA GLN A 295 6.40 5.89 12.04
C GLN A 295 7.02 5.62 13.41
N CYS A 296 7.80 6.57 13.95
CA CYS A 296 8.35 6.49 15.29
C CYS A 296 7.24 6.38 16.36
N LEU A 297 6.21 7.22 16.25
CA LEU A 297 5.08 7.25 17.17
C LEU A 297 4.25 5.97 17.10
N VAL A 298 3.87 5.53 15.88
CA VAL A 298 3.09 4.30 15.68
C VAL A 298 3.84 3.10 16.24
N ARG A 299 5.16 3.00 16.03
CA ARG A 299 5.96 1.91 16.61
C ARG A 299 5.98 1.95 18.14
N LYS A 300 6.16 3.14 18.73
CA LYS A 300 6.17 3.29 20.20
C LYS A 300 4.83 2.85 20.79
N ILE A 301 3.72 3.22 20.16
CA ILE A 301 2.37 2.79 20.55
C ILE A 301 2.20 1.26 20.43
N VAL A 302 2.63 0.66 19.31
CA VAL A 302 2.56 -0.80 19.12
C VAL A 302 3.41 -1.55 20.14
N GLY A 303 4.59 -1.01 20.49
CA GLY A 303 5.47 -1.58 21.51
C GLY A 303 4.87 -1.54 22.91
N ILE A 304 4.16 -0.46 23.25
CA ILE A 304 3.49 -0.30 24.56
C ILE A 304 2.25 -1.21 24.65
N LEU A 305 1.43 -1.25 23.60
CA LEU A 305 0.11 -1.90 23.66
C LEU A 305 0.13 -3.38 23.26
N ARG A 306 1.21 -3.87 22.63
CA ARG A 306 1.38 -5.26 22.16
C ARG A 306 0.13 -5.80 21.47
N ARG A 307 -0.46 -4.99 20.58
CA ARG A 307 -1.64 -5.32 19.76
C ARG A 307 -1.42 -4.76 18.37
N ALA A 308 -1.46 -5.60 17.34
CA ALA A 308 -1.25 -5.21 15.95
C ALA A 308 -2.53 -4.62 15.33
N SER A 309 -3.71 -5.01 15.83
CA SER A 309 -5.03 -4.48 15.46
C SER A 309 -5.13 -2.94 15.53
N ILE A 310 -4.37 -2.30 16.42
CA ILE A 310 -4.34 -0.84 16.59
C ILE A 310 -3.85 -0.11 15.34
N ILE A 311 -2.90 -0.69 14.60
CA ILE A 311 -2.39 -0.09 13.35
C ILE A 311 -3.55 0.08 12.36
N VAL A 312 -4.44 -0.90 12.33
CA VAL A 312 -5.57 -0.97 11.39
C VAL A 312 -6.68 -0.01 11.80
N PHE A 313 -6.94 0.14 13.11
CA PHE A 313 -7.85 1.16 13.62
C PHE A 313 -7.35 2.58 13.34
N ILE A 314 -6.06 2.86 13.54
CA ILE A 314 -5.47 4.17 13.20
C ILE A 314 -5.62 4.44 11.70
N LEU A 315 -5.29 3.45 10.85
CA LEU A 315 -5.40 3.58 9.40
C LEU A 315 -6.85 3.84 8.96
N SER A 316 -7.82 3.09 9.50
CA SER A 316 -9.25 3.31 9.25
C SER A 316 -9.71 4.70 9.71
N GLY A 317 -9.34 5.13 10.92
CA GLY A 317 -9.72 6.43 11.45
C GLY A 317 -9.19 7.60 10.62
N VAL A 318 -7.93 7.52 10.17
CA VAL A 318 -7.32 8.55 9.31
C VAL A 318 -8.00 8.59 7.93
N ILE A 319 -8.31 7.43 7.32
CA ILE A 319 -9.02 7.37 6.05
C ILE A 319 -10.45 7.95 6.20
N PHE A 320 -11.13 7.63 7.30
CA PHE A 320 -12.47 8.17 7.58
C PHE A 320 -12.47 9.69 7.75
N ALA A 321 -11.53 10.22 8.53
CA ALA A 321 -11.37 11.67 8.69
C ALA A 321 -11.04 12.36 7.35
N SER A 322 -10.23 11.70 6.51
CA SER A 322 -9.94 12.16 5.15
C SER A 322 -11.19 12.16 4.26
N ALA A 323 -12.08 11.16 4.40
CA ALA A 323 -13.36 11.10 3.70
C ALA A 323 -14.28 12.26 4.09
N LEU A 324 -14.38 12.55 5.38
CA LEU A 324 -15.23 13.62 5.89
C LEU A 324 -14.75 15.00 5.41
N THR A 325 -13.44 15.27 5.56
CA THR A 325 -12.85 16.55 5.15
C THR A 325 -12.94 16.77 3.63
N MET A 326 -12.62 15.75 2.82
CA MET A 326 -12.81 15.82 1.36
C MET A 326 -14.28 15.94 0.97
N GLY A 327 -15.19 15.29 1.70
CA GLY A 327 -16.63 15.44 1.48
C GLY A 327 -17.11 16.86 1.69
N VAL A 328 -16.73 17.50 2.80
CA VAL A 328 -17.11 18.89 3.12
C VAL A 328 -16.56 19.86 2.07
N VAL A 329 -15.24 19.82 1.83
CA VAL A 329 -14.58 20.72 0.85
C VAL A 329 -15.10 20.47 -0.57
N GLY A 330 -15.37 19.20 -0.90
CA GLY A 330 -15.95 18.79 -2.17
C GLY A 330 -17.33 19.41 -2.41
N VAL A 331 -18.20 19.36 -1.40
CA VAL A 331 -19.55 19.94 -1.45
C VAL A 331 -19.49 21.47 -1.52
N GLU A 332 -18.72 22.12 -0.66
CA GLU A 332 -18.58 23.59 -0.66
C GLU A 332 -18.12 24.11 -2.03
N LYS A 333 -17.09 23.48 -2.59
CA LYS A 333 -16.56 23.88 -3.90
C LYS A 333 -17.54 23.58 -5.03
N SER A 334 -18.26 22.46 -4.96
CA SER A 334 -19.28 22.13 -5.95
C SER A 334 -20.43 23.16 -5.92
N VAL A 335 -20.90 23.55 -4.74
CA VAL A 335 -21.94 24.59 -4.58
C VAL A 335 -21.46 25.94 -5.12
N SER A 336 -20.20 26.33 -4.81
CA SER A 336 -19.62 27.56 -5.34
C SER A 336 -19.55 27.58 -6.87
N MET A 337 -19.16 26.47 -7.50
CA MET A 337 -19.10 26.37 -8.96
C MET A 337 -20.49 26.42 -9.61
N ILE A 338 -21.52 25.86 -8.96
CA ILE A 338 -22.93 25.98 -9.42
C ILE A 338 -23.36 27.45 -9.38
N HIS A 339 -23.05 28.15 -8.28
CA HIS A 339 -23.41 29.56 -8.11
C HIS A 339 -22.70 30.46 -9.15
N ASN A 340 -21.47 30.12 -9.53
CA ASN A 340 -20.70 30.87 -10.53
C ASN A 340 -21.04 30.51 -11.98
N HIS A 341 -22.01 29.62 -12.22
CA HIS A 341 -22.35 29.09 -13.56
C HIS A 341 -21.15 28.53 -14.33
N GLU A 342 -20.21 27.90 -13.63
CA GLU A 342 -19.05 27.25 -14.24
C GLU A 342 -19.43 25.94 -14.94
N PHE A 343 -18.64 25.51 -15.93
CA PHE A 343 -18.89 24.27 -16.66
C PHE A 343 -18.65 23.04 -15.75
N MET A 344 -19.71 22.27 -15.52
CA MET A 344 -19.73 21.10 -14.62
C MET A 344 -19.72 19.75 -15.37
N GLY A 345 -19.62 19.80 -16.70
CA GLY A 345 -19.64 18.62 -17.56
C GLY A 345 -18.28 17.93 -17.71
N PHE A 346 -18.27 16.87 -18.50
CA PHE A 346 -17.03 16.21 -18.89
C PHE A 346 -16.23 17.09 -19.86
N LEU A 347 -14.92 17.13 -19.66
CA LEU A 347 -13.99 17.86 -20.50
C LEU A 347 -13.55 17.00 -21.69
N ASP A 348 -13.40 17.61 -22.85
CA ASP A 348 -12.91 16.92 -24.05
C ASP A 348 -11.45 16.52 -23.88
N PHE A 349 -11.18 15.21 -23.93
CA PHE A 349 -9.85 14.66 -23.67
C PHE A 349 -8.78 15.24 -24.59
N CYS A 350 -9.07 15.40 -25.89
CA CYS A 350 -8.09 15.86 -26.88
C CYS A 350 -7.83 17.37 -26.83
N SER A 351 -8.75 18.17 -26.29
CA SER A 351 -8.59 19.63 -26.17
C SER A 351 -8.04 20.07 -24.81
N SER A 352 -8.14 19.19 -23.80
CA SER A 352 -7.81 19.50 -22.40
C SER A 352 -6.43 18.98 -21.95
N GLN A 353 -5.64 18.42 -22.88
CA GLN A 353 -4.38 17.72 -22.58
C GLN A 353 -3.13 18.60 -22.74
#